data_AF-A0A925Q2V1-F1
#
_entry.id   AF-A0A925Q2V1-F1
#
_cell.length_a   1.000
_cell.length_b   1.000
_cell.length_c   1.000
_cell.angle_alpha   90.00
_cell.angle_beta   90.00
_cell.angle_gamma   90.00
#
_symmetry.space_group_name_H-M   'P 1'
#
loop_
_entity.id
_entity.type
_entity.pdbx_description
1 polymer ?
#
loop_
_entity_poly.entity_id
_entity_poly.type
_entity_poly.pdbx_seq_one_letter_code
_entity_poly.pdbx_strand_id
1 'polypeptide(L)'
;MRASQYYLATLKEAPQEAELASHKLMIRAGLIRKLGSGLYSWMPLGLRVLRKVEAIVREEMNRAGAHEMLAPPIQPRELWEETGRWDLYGPMMLHIKDRSEREFCYAPTAEEVLCDIVRKEIRSYRQLPVNFYQIQTKFRDEIRPRFGVMRAREFTMKDAYSFDADFAGLQKSYEAMYQAYTRIFTRLGLEFRAVAADSGEIGGTGSHEFQVIASSGEDAIAYSRDSGYAANMELAEAVAPGAEPAAPAEAMKKAATPGKHTCEEVAEYLKLPIERTVKSIVVMRPREGGADEMTMLLVRGDHMLNEVKATKVKDLKPFRFATDAEIRARLNAPPGSLGPVGHAGLRVIADRTVAAMSDFCTGANEEGFHLTGVNWGRDLAQPEVADIRNVVSGDPSPDGKGKLEIARGIEVGHVFQLRTAY
;
A
#
# COMPACT_ATOMS: atom_id res chain seq x y z
N MET A 1 -20.15 38.42 8.35
CA MET A 1 -19.85 38.28 9.80
C MET A 1 -18.57 39.07 10.07
N ARG A 2 -18.55 39.96 11.07
CA ARG A 2 -17.36 40.76 11.41
C ARG A 2 -16.36 39.91 12.20
N ALA A 3 -15.05 40.12 11.99
CA ALA A 3 -14.00 39.36 12.69
C ALA A 3 -14.11 39.50 14.23
N SER A 4 -14.48 40.69 14.73
CA SER A 4 -14.68 40.95 16.15
C SER A 4 -15.83 40.16 16.80
N GLN A 5 -16.72 39.56 16.00
CA GLN A 5 -17.85 38.76 16.46
C GLN A 5 -17.67 37.26 16.16
N TYR A 6 -16.51 36.87 15.64
CA TYR A 6 -16.20 35.49 15.32
C TYR A 6 -15.05 34.99 16.17
N TYR A 7 -15.20 33.83 16.79
CA TYR A 7 -14.12 33.22 17.55
C TYR A 7 -12.99 32.81 16.59
N LEU A 8 -11.86 33.52 16.71
CA LEU A 8 -10.69 33.34 15.86
C LEU A 8 -9.45 33.43 16.76
N ALA A 9 -8.88 32.28 17.07
CA ALA A 9 -7.67 32.17 17.90
C ALA A 9 -6.48 31.83 17.00
N THR A 10 -5.79 32.85 16.48
CA THR A 10 -4.57 32.65 15.68
C THR A 10 -3.34 32.49 16.56
N LEU A 11 -2.35 31.71 16.11
CA LEU A 11 -1.05 31.62 16.76
C LEU A 11 0.04 32.23 15.89
N LYS A 12 0.95 32.99 16.52
CA LYS A 12 2.11 33.57 15.82
C LYS A 12 3.00 32.47 15.25
N GLU A 13 3.28 31.46 16.07
CA GLU A 13 4.15 30.31 15.78
C GLU A 13 3.36 29.00 15.85
N ALA A 14 3.77 28.01 15.05
CA ALA A 14 3.23 26.66 15.12
C ALA A 14 3.95 25.86 16.23
N PRO A 15 3.29 24.88 16.87
CA PRO A 15 3.96 23.93 17.75
C PRO A 15 5.10 23.20 17.04
N GLN A 16 6.17 22.86 17.77
CA GLN A 16 7.35 22.19 17.20
C GLN A 16 7.03 20.81 16.61
N GLU A 17 6.04 20.11 17.18
CA GLU A 17 5.56 18.80 16.71
C GLU A 17 4.81 18.84 15.37
N ALA A 18 4.45 20.02 14.86
CA ALA A 18 3.82 20.15 13.56
C ALA A 18 4.92 20.17 12.49
N GLU A 19 5.05 19.10 11.71
CA GLU A 19 6.11 19.00 10.69
C GLU A 19 5.69 19.59 9.33
N LEU A 20 4.52 19.18 8.83
CA LEU A 20 4.04 19.58 7.51
C LEU A 20 3.44 20.98 7.47
N ALA A 21 3.57 21.64 6.31
CA ALA A 21 3.08 22.99 6.09
C ALA A 21 1.56 23.10 6.34
N SER A 22 0.77 22.14 5.86
CA SER A 22 -0.68 22.09 6.10
C SER A 22 -1.00 22.05 7.60
N HIS A 23 -0.38 21.15 8.35
CA HIS A 23 -0.56 21.03 9.80
C HIS A 23 -0.17 22.31 10.55
N LYS A 24 1.00 22.89 10.23
CA LYS A 24 1.47 24.17 10.81
C LYS A 24 0.47 25.30 10.54
N LEU A 25 0.02 25.44 9.29
CA LEU A 25 -0.90 26.51 8.89
C LEU A 25 -2.29 26.34 9.50
N MET A 26 -2.83 25.12 9.53
CA MET A 26 -4.14 24.84 10.13
C MET A 26 -4.18 25.17 11.62
N ILE A 27 -3.11 24.88 12.37
CA ILE A 27 -3.01 25.27 13.78
C ILE A 27 -2.89 26.78 13.92
N ARG A 28 -1.98 27.43 13.18
CA ARG A 28 -1.73 28.88 13.27
C ARG A 28 -2.94 29.71 12.88
N ALA A 29 -3.68 29.29 11.86
CA ALA A 29 -4.91 29.95 11.42
C ALA A 29 -6.11 29.68 12.34
N GLY A 30 -5.96 28.86 13.39
CA GLY A 30 -7.05 28.55 14.30
C GLY A 30 -8.12 27.66 13.67
N LEU A 31 -7.76 26.78 12.72
CA LEU A 31 -8.69 25.85 12.08
C LEU A 31 -8.88 24.58 12.91
N ILE A 32 -7.81 24.10 13.55
CA ILE A 32 -7.82 22.90 14.39
C ILE A 32 -7.05 23.13 15.71
N ARG A 33 -7.37 22.32 16.71
CA ARG A 33 -6.63 22.21 17.97
C ARG A 33 -6.39 20.75 18.32
N LYS A 34 -5.18 20.43 18.74
CA LYS A 34 -4.84 19.09 19.22
C LYS A 34 -5.48 18.86 20.59
N LEU A 35 -6.26 17.79 20.71
CA LEU A 35 -6.85 17.31 21.96
C LEU A 35 -5.99 16.20 22.58
N GLY A 36 -5.41 15.35 21.73
CA GLY A 36 -4.53 14.24 22.09
C GLY A 36 -3.74 13.74 20.88
N SER A 37 -2.99 12.66 21.03
CA SER A 37 -2.26 12.06 19.89
C SER A 37 -3.25 11.60 18.81
N GLY A 38 -3.16 12.18 17.61
CA GLY A 38 -4.07 11.89 16.50
C GLY A 38 -5.53 12.33 16.72
N LEU A 39 -5.82 13.20 17.68
CA LEU A 39 -7.17 13.68 17.98
C LEU A 39 -7.22 15.20 17.88
N TYR A 40 -8.10 15.73 17.03
CA TYR A 40 -8.16 17.15 16.70
C TYR A 40 -9.58 17.70 16.81
N SER A 41 -9.75 18.79 17.55
CA SER A 41 -10.97 19.59 17.53
C SER A 41 -11.00 20.48 16.30
N TRP A 42 -12.07 20.41 15.51
CA TRP A 42 -12.38 21.39 14.48
C TRP A 42 -12.86 22.69 15.12
N MET A 43 -12.08 23.75 14.98
CA MET A 43 -12.45 25.08 15.45
C MET A 43 -13.44 25.73 14.48
N PRO A 44 -14.18 26.79 14.88
CA PRO A 44 -15.28 27.33 14.07
C PRO A 44 -14.93 27.56 12.59
N LEU A 45 -13.76 28.16 12.30
CA LEU A 45 -13.34 28.43 10.93
C LEU A 45 -13.02 27.14 10.16
N GLY A 46 -12.32 26.20 10.79
CA GLY A 46 -12.01 24.89 10.21
C GLY A 46 -13.27 24.07 9.93
N LEU A 47 -14.23 24.09 10.86
CA LEU A 47 -15.51 23.42 10.69
C LEU A 47 -16.30 23.99 9.51
N ARG A 48 -16.26 25.32 9.26
CA ARG A 48 -16.88 25.91 8.06
C ARG A 48 -16.26 25.39 6.77
N VAL A 49 -14.94 25.15 6.75
CA VAL A 49 -14.25 24.56 5.59
C VAL A 49 -14.66 23.10 5.43
N LEU A 50 -14.64 22.31 6.51
CA LEU A 50 -15.10 20.92 6.49
C LEU A 50 -16.52 20.80 5.92
N ARG A 51 -17.48 21.61 6.41
CA ARG A 51 -18.87 21.58 5.91
C ARG A 51 -19.00 21.99 4.44
N LYS A 52 -18.10 22.83 3.90
CA LYS A 52 -18.06 23.14 2.46
C LYS A 52 -17.59 21.94 1.65
N VAL A 53 -16.58 21.23 2.12
CA VAL A 53 -16.10 19.99 1.50
C VAL A 53 -17.22 18.95 1.49
N GLU A 54 -17.85 18.71 2.64
CA GLU A 54 -18.97 17.78 2.76
C GLU A 54 -20.15 18.14 1.84
N ALA A 55 -20.46 19.43 1.66
CA ALA A 55 -21.51 19.88 0.76
C ALA A 55 -21.21 19.49 -0.69
N ILE A 56 -19.98 19.73 -1.16
CA ILE A 56 -19.55 19.33 -2.52
C ILE A 56 -19.62 17.81 -2.68
N VAL A 57 -19.13 17.06 -1.69
CA VAL A 57 -19.17 15.59 -1.69
C VAL A 57 -20.63 15.11 -1.78
N ARG A 58 -21.51 15.60 -0.91
CA ARG A 58 -22.94 15.24 -0.88
C ARG A 58 -23.63 15.54 -2.20
N GLU A 59 -23.40 16.71 -2.79
CA GLU A 59 -23.96 17.08 -4.09
C GLU A 59 -23.56 16.10 -5.19
N GLU A 60 -22.29 15.70 -5.27
CA GLU A 60 -21.82 14.80 -6.33
C GLU A 60 -22.18 13.33 -6.08
N MET A 61 -22.26 12.90 -4.82
CA MET A 61 -22.79 11.57 -4.46
C MET A 61 -24.27 11.45 -4.80
N ASN A 62 -25.07 12.46 -4.44
CA ASN A 62 -26.50 12.50 -4.78
C ASN A 62 -26.71 12.57 -6.30
N ARG A 63 -25.88 13.34 -7.02
CA ARG A 63 -25.89 13.38 -8.50
C ARG A 63 -25.61 12.00 -9.11
N ALA A 64 -24.75 11.20 -8.47
CA ALA A 64 -24.44 9.84 -8.91
C ALA A 64 -25.50 8.81 -8.51
N GLY A 65 -26.61 9.22 -7.89
CA GLY A 65 -27.70 8.34 -7.48
C GLY A 65 -27.45 7.60 -6.17
N ALA A 66 -26.45 7.99 -5.38
CA ALA A 66 -26.21 7.40 -4.07
C ALA A 66 -27.14 8.02 -3.02
N HIS A 67 -27.57 7.21 -2.05
CA HIS A 67 -28.48 7.58 -0.98
C HIS A 67 -27.72 7.79 0.33
N GLU A 68 -27.81 9.01 0.88
CA GLU A 68 -27.19 9.30 2.16
C GLU A 68 -27.94 8.63 3.30
N MET A 69 -27.22 7.92 4.15
CA MET A 69 -27.69 7.34 5.40
C MET A 69 -26.63 7.50 6.49
N LEU A 70 -26.92 7.05 7.70
CA LEU A 70 -25.96 7.10 8.81
C LEU A 70 -26.09 5.84 9.65
N ALA A 71 -25.08 4.97 9.59
CA ALA A 71 -24.97 3.82 10.47
C ALA A 71 -24.37 4.22 11.83
N PRO A 72 -24.59 3.47 12.92
CA PRO A 72 -23.85 3.67 14.16
C PRO A 72 -22.34 3.37 13.98
N PRO A 73 -21.43 4.21 14.52
CA PRO A 73 -20.00 3.93 14.49
C PRO A 73 -19.57 2.92 15.55
N ILE A 74 -20.38 2.70 16.59
CA ILE A 74 -20.16 1.62 17.56
C ILE A 74 -20.85 0.38 17.03
N GLN A 75 -20.08 -0.65 16.72
CA GLN A 75 -20.58 -1.87 16.08
C GLN A 75 -20.30 -3.11 16.94
N PRO A 76 -21.24 -4.06 17.03
CA PRO A 76 -21.07 -5.28 17.81
C PRO A 76 -19.99 -6.19 17.21
N ARG A 77 -19.22 -6.87 18.09
CA ARG A 77 -18.14 -7.80 17.71
C ARG A 77 -18.63 -8.87 16.72
N GLU A 78 -19.83 -9.39 16.92
CA GLU A 78 -20.38 -10.49 16.15
C GLU A 78 -20.43 -10.19 14.65
N LEU A 79 -20.75 -8.95 14.25
CA LEU A 79 -20.78 -8.54 12.84
C LEU A 79 -19.41 -8.63 12.16
N TRP A 80 -18.33 -8.38 12.91
CA TRP A 80 -16.95 -8.40 12.41
C TRP A 80 -16.32 -9.81 12.48
N GLU A 81 -16.82 -10.66 13.38
CA GLU A 81 -16.46 -12.06 13.41
C GLU A 81 -17.05 -12.83 12.22
N GLU A 82 -18.27 -12.48 11.80
CA GLU A 82 -18.91 -13.07 10.60
C GLU A 82 -18.03 -12.90 9.35
N THR A 83 -17.30 -11.79 9.23
CA THR A 83 -16.38 -11.51 8.11
C THR A 83 -14.93 -11.92 8.39
N GLY A 84 -14.64 -12.42 9.60
CA GLY A 84 -13.28 -12.70 10.08
C GLY A 84 -12.40 -11.45 10.27
N ARG A 85 -12.93 -10.24 10.03
CA ARG A 85 -12.16 -8.99 10.06
C ARG A 85 -11.89 -8.48 11.47
N TRP A 86 -12.59 -9.00 12.48
CA TRP A 86 -12.29 -8.73 13.89
C TRP A 86 -10.82 -9.03 14.22
N ASP A 87 -10.35 -10.22 13.88
CA ASP A 87 -8.96 -10.63 14.13
C ASP A 87 -7.99 -10.03 13.09
N LEU A 88 -8.42 -9.92 11.83
CA LEU A 88 -7.58 -9.43 10.72
C LEU A 88 -7.15 -7.97 10.90
N TYR A 89 -8.05 -7.09 11.38
CA TYR A 89 -7.70 -5.69 11.64
C TYR A 89 -6.73 -5.52 12.81
N GLY A 90 -6.72 -6.49 13.73
CA GLY A 90 -5.83 -6.53 14.88
C GLY A 90 -5.81 -5.20 15.67
N PRO A 91 -4.62 -4.67 16.00
CA PRO A 91 -4.49 -3.53 16.90
C PRO A 91 -4.98 -2.19 16.31
N MET A 92 -5.27 -2.12 15.02
CA MET A 92 -5.81 -0.89 14.41
C MET A 92 -7.30 -0.66 14.76
N MET A 93 -8.00 -1.71 15.18
CA MET A 93 -9.40 -1.62 15.62
C MET A 93 -9.48 -1.25 17.09
N LEU A 94 -10.21 -0.20 17.41
CA LEU A 94 -10.46 0.18 18.80
C LEU A 94 -11.58 -0.70 19.38
N HIS A 95 -11.20 -1.67 20.22
CA HIS A 95 -12.16 -2.50 20.96
C HIS A 95 -12.70 -1.78 22.20
N ILE A 96 -14.00 -1.91 22.43
CA ILE A 96 -14.73 -1.27 23.53
C ILE A 96 -15.63 -2.33 24.19
N LYS A 97 -15.70 -2.30 25.52
CA LYS A 97 -16.68 -3.09 26.29
C LYS A 97 -17.74 -2.19 26.88
N ASP A 98 -18.99 -2.63 26.82
CA ASP A 98 -20.06 -1.96 27.55
C ASP A 98 -20.13 -2.40 29.02
N ARG A 99 -21.02 -1.79 29.80
CA ARG A 99 -21.24 -2.11 31.22
C ARG A 99 -21.72 -3.55 31.49
N SER A 100 -22.08 -4.29 30.46
CA SER A 100 -22.52 -5.68 30.49
C SER A 100 -21.44 -6.61 29.94
N GLU A 101 -20.21 -6.12 29.79
CA GLU A 101 -19.06 -6.86 29.25
C GLU A 101 -19.26 -7.36 27.81
N ARG A 102 -20.20 -6.78 27.06
CA ARG A 102 -20.36 -7.06 25.63
C ARG A 102 -19.31 -6.29 24.85
N GLU A 103 -18.78 -6.91 23.80
CA GLU A 103 -17.69 -6.37 23.01
C GLU A 103 -18.20 -5.68 21.75
N PHE A 104 -17.62 -4.52 21.48
CA PHE A 104 -17.90 -3.67 20.34
C PHE A 104 -16.57 -3.16 19.78
N CYS A 105 -16.61 -2.61 18.58
CA CYS A 105 -15.56 -1.77 18.06
C CYS A 105 -16.06 -0.35 17.80
N TYR A 106 -15.14 0.62 17.85
CA TYR A 106 -15.34 1.86 17.11
C TYR A 106 -14.91 1.59 15.67
N ALA A 107 -15.89 1.58 14.78
CA ALA A 107 -15.74 1.07 13.44
C ALA A 107 -14.73 1.90 12.61
N PRO A 108 -13.67 1.28 12.05
CA PRO A 108 -12.71 1.93 11.16
C PRO A 108 -13.24 2.14 9.74
N THR A 109 -14.32 1.43 9.39
CA THR A 109 -15.05 1.39 8.12
C THR A 109 -16.43 0.73 8.38
N ALA A 110 -17.26 0.47 7.37
CA ALA A 110 -18.65 0.05 7.58
C ALA A 110 -19.15 -1.02 6.60
N GLU A 111 -18.28 -1.83 5.96
CA GLU A 111 -18.72 -2.91 5.06
C GLU A 111 -19.70 -3.86 5.76
N GLU A 112 -19.39 -4.33 6.97
CA GLU A 112 -20.18 -5.28 7.76
C GLU A 112 -21.60 -4.78 8.01
N VAL A 113 -21.72 -3.56 8.53
CA VAL A 113 -23.02 -3.01 8.94
C VAL A 113 -23.88 -2.67 7.72
N LEU A 114 -23.29 -2.24 6.60
CA LEU A 114 -24.05 -2.00 5.37
C LEU A 114 -24.50 -3.32 4.73
N CYS A 115 -23.66 -4.35 4.73
CA CYS A 115 -24.06 -5.70 4.31
C CYS A 115 -25.17 -6.27 5.20
N ASP A 116 -25.10 -6.06 6.53
CA ASP A 116 -26.15 -6.49 7.46
C ASP A 116 -27.51 -5.83 7.20
N ILE A 117 -27.51 -4.54 6.85
CA ILE A 117 -28.74 -3.83 6.46
C ILE A 117 -29.28 -4.39 5.16
N VAL A 118 -28.43 -4.53 4.14
CA VAL A 118 -28.85 -5.01 2.82
C VAL A 118 -29.38 -6.43 2.85
N ARG A 119 -28.73 -7.36 3.58
CA ARG A 119 -29.21 -8.75 3.69
C ARG A 119 -30.58 -8.86 4.37
N LYS A 120 -30.98 -7.86 5.17
CA LYS A 120 -32.27 -7.80 5.87
C LYS A 120 -33.36 -7.17 5.00
N GLU A 121 -33.04 -6.10 4.28
CA GLU A 121 -34.01 -5.24 3.58
C GLU A 121 -34.15 -5.55 2.08
N ILE A 122 -33.12 -6.08 1.43
CA ILE A 122 -33.13 -6.39 0.00
C ILE A 122 -33.42 -7.87 -0.21
N ARG A 123 -34.58 -8.17 -0.79
CA ARG A 123 -35.08 -9.54 -0.98
C ARG A 123 -35.30 -9.91 -2.45
N SER A 124 -35.10 -8.97 -3.38
CA SER A 124 -35.30 -9.17 -4.80
C SER A 124 -34.29 -8.39 -5.64
N TYR A 125 -33.83 -8.98 -6.75
CA TYR A 125 -32.96 -8.31 -7.73
C TYR A 125 -33.56 -7.02 -8.29
N ARG A 126 -34.89 -6.86 -8.23
CA ARG A 126 -35.59 -5.65 -8.69
C ARG A 126 -35.33 -4.42 -7.84
N GLN A 127 -34.81 -4.62 -6.62
CA GLN A 127 -34.37 -3.54 -5.73
C GLN A 127 -32.92 -3.12 -6.01
N LEU A 128 -32.22 -3.80 -6.92
CA LEU A 128 -30.83 -3.53 -7.29
C LEU A 128 -30.73 -2.85 -8.66
N PRO A 129 -29.70 -2.02 -8.90
CA PRO A 129 -28.63 -1.67 -7.96
C PRO A 129 -29.08 -0.62 -6.92
N VAL A 130 -28.43 -0.61 -5.76
CA VAL A 130 -28.56 0.45 -4.76
C VAL A 130 -27.17 0.88 -4.30
N ASN A 131 -27.00 2.17 -4.01
CA ASN A 131 -25.75 2.71 -3.49
C ASN A 131 -26.04 3.56 -2.26
N PHE A 132 -25.53 3.14 -1.11
CA PHE A 132 -25.65 3.87 0.14
C PHE A 132 -24.33 4.58 0.45
N TYR A 133 -24.39 5.78 1.00
CA TYR A 133 -23.19 6.43 1.54
C TYR A 133 -23.48 7.14 2.84
N GLN A 134 -22.42 7.41 3.60
CA GLN A 134 -22.49 8.24 4.81
C GLN A 134 -21.28 9.17 4.86
N ILE A 135 -21.43 10.28 5.59
CA ILE A 135 -20.31 11.13 6.01
C ILE A 135 -20.26 11.03 7.54
N GLN A 136 -19.33 10.24 8.05
CA GLN A 136 -19.31 9.83 9.46
C GLN A 136 -17.88 9.83 9.99
N THR A 137 -17.74 10.09 11.29
CA THR A 137 -16.49 9.91 12.02
C THR A 137 -16.11 8.43 12.08
N LYS A 138 -14.85 8.13 11.79
CA LYS A 138 -14.21 6.83 11.89
C LYS A 138 -13.09 6.87 12.91
N PHE A 139 -12.73 5.71 13.43
CA PHE A 139 -11.59 5.56 14.32
C PHE A 139 -10.66 4.46 13.83
N ARG A 140 -9.36 4.76 13.69
CA ARG A 140 -8.28 3.80 13.45
C ARG A 140 -7.20 4.07 14.48
N ASP A 141 -6.82 3.10 15.29
CA ASP A 141 -5.78 3.28 16.32
C ASP A 141 -4.38 3.23 15.69
N GLU A 142 -4.11 4.24 14.86
CA GLU A 142 -2.86 4.40 14.13
C GLU A 142 -1.68 4.43 15.11
N ILE A 143 -0.69 3.56 14.88
CA ILE A 143 0.46 3.36 15.78
C ILE A 143 1.28 4.65 15.89
N ARG A 144 1.38 5.40 14.79
CA ARG A 144 2.11 6.69 14.73
C ARG A 144 1.27 7.76 14.04
N PRO A 145 0.30 8.37 14.75
CA PRO A 145 -0.49 9.48 14.21
C PRO A 145 0.43 10.67 13.95
N ARG A 146 0.41 11.19 12.72
CA ARG A 146 1.30 12.25 12.27
C ARG A 146 0.59 13.18 11.29
N PHE A 147 1.22 14.28 10.95
CA PHE A 147 0.77 15.13 9.83
C PHE A 147 -0.61 15.80 10.02
N GLY A 148 -1.03 16.00 11.26
CA GLY A 148 -2.28 16.71 11.55
C GLY A 148 -3.50 15.85 11.25
N VAL A 149 -4.46 16.43 10.53
CA VAL A 149 -5.68 15.73 10.10
C VAL A 149 -5.47 14.76 8.94
N MET A 150 -4.27 14.70 8.36
CA MET A 150 -3.97 13.78 7.24
C MET A 150 -3.79 12.34 7.71
N ARG A 151 -3.23 12.12 8.90
CA ARG A 151 -3.05 10.78 9.49
C ARG A 151 -3.37 10.81 10.99
N ALA A 152 -4.66 11.01 11.27
CA ALA A 152 -5.25 11.06 12.61
C ALA A 152 -5.83 9.70 13.01
N ARG A 153 -6.14 9.54 14.31
CA ARG A 153 -6.85 8.34 14.80
C ARG A 153 -8.35 8.47 14.65
N GLU A 154 -8.89 9.64 14.99
CA GLU A 154 -10.28 10.00 14.74
C GLU A 154 -10.33 10.96 13.54
N PHE A 155 -11.14 10.63 12.53
CA PHE A 155 -11.24 11.41 11.31
C PHE A 155 -12.62 11.28 10.66
N THR A 156 -12.99 12.26 9.83
CA THR A 156 -14.24 12.21 9.07
C THR A 156 -13.99 11.51 7.74
N MET A 157 -14.81 10.50 7.45
CA MET A 157 -14.76 9.78 6.19
C MET A 157 -16.12 9.87 5.52
N LYS A 158 -16.11 10.07 4.20
CA LYS A 158 -17.23 9.65 3.36
C LYS A 158 -16.95 8.22 2.92
N ASP A 159 -17.86 7.30 3.16
CA ASP A 159 -17.79 5.91 2.72
C ASP A 159 -19.09 5.53 2.02
N ALA A 160 -18.99 4.80 0.91
CA ALA A 160 -20.09 4.46 0.03
C ALA A 160 -20.01 3.00 -0.40
N TYR A 161 -21.17 2.33 -0.48
CA TYR A 161 -21.30 0.90 -0.67
C TYR A 161 -22.42 0.65 -1.68
N SER A 162 -22.04 0.19 -2.87
CA SER A 162 -22.99 -0.23 -3.90
C SER A 162 -23.25 -1.73 -3.81
N PHE A 163 -24.49 -2.11 -4.03
CA PHE A 163 -24.95 -3.49 -4.10
C PHE A 163 -25.57 -3.69 -5.48
N ASP A 164 -25.07 -4.69 -6.20
CA ASP A 164 -25.37 -4.90 -7.60
C ASP A 164 -25.77 -6.37 -7.82
N ALA A 165 -26.68 -6.63 -8.75
CA ALA A 165 -27.19 -7.98 -9.02
C ALA A 165 -26.16 -8.88 -9.73
N ASP A 166 -25.22 -8.27 -10.45
CA ASP A 166 -24.20 -8.94 -11.23
C ASP A 166 -22.94 -8.07 -11.39
N PHE A 167 -21.91 -8.65 -11.99
CA PHE A 167 -20.63 -7.96 -12.20
C PHE A 167 -20.74 -6.75 -13.15
N ALA A 168 -21.65 -6.79 -14.13
CA ALA A 168 -21.84 -5.67 -15.05
C ALA A 168 -22.50 -4.47 -14.35
N GLY A 169 -23.40 -4.73 -13.40
CA GLY A 169 -23.94 -3.72 -12.47
C GLY A 169 -22.83 -3.10 -11.63
N LEU A 170 -22.02 -3.94 -10.99
CA LEU A 170 -20.87 -3.49 -10.19
C LEU A 170 -19.93 -2.58 -11.00
N GLN A 171 -19.61 -2.94 -12.25
CA GLN A 171 -18.77 -2.09 -13.11
C GLN A 171 -19.38 -0.72 -13.39
N LYS A 172 -20.72 -0.64 -13.57
CA LYS A 172 -21.42 0.64 -13.74
C LYS A 172 -21.41 1.48 -12.46
N SER A 173 -21.67 0.85 -11.32
CA SER A 173 -21.62 1.51 -10.01
C SER A 173 -20.21 2.02 -9.69
N TYR A 174 -19.19 1.24 -10.01
CA TYR A 174 -17.79 1.61 -9.89
C TYR A 174 -17.44 2.83 -10.75
N GLU A 175 -17.80 2.81 -12.03
CA GLU A 175 -17.57 3.94 -12.94
C GLU A 175 -18.31 5.20 -12.48
N ALA A 176 -19.54 5.07 -12.00
CA ALA A 176 -20.30 6.19 -11.45
C ALA A 176 -19.58 6.85 -10.26
N MET A 177 -18.98 6.04 -9.37
CA MET A 177 -18.18 6.52 -8.24
C MET A 177 -16.86 7.13 -8.68
N TYR A 178 -16.16 6.53 -9.64
CA TYR A 178 -14.94 7.08 -10.23
C TYR A 178 -15.20 8.49 -10.79
N GLN A 179 -16.27 8.66 -11.56
CA GLN A 179 -16.66 9.94 -12.12
C GLN A 179 -17.13 10.94 -11.05
N ALA A 180 -17.83 10.47 -10.01
CA ALA A 180 -18.22 11.32 -8.88
C ALA A 180 -17.01 11.87 -8.13
N TYR A 181 -16.03 11.02 -7.82
CA TYR A 181 -14.79 11.44 -7.16
C TYR A 181 -13.99 12.41 -8.03
N THR A 182 -13.89 12.13 -9.34
CA THR A 182 -13.26 13.04 -10.31
C THR A 182 -13.90 14.43 -10.27
N ARG A 183 -15.24 14.52 -10.26
CA ARG A 183 -15.96 15.79 -10.13
C ARG A 183 -15.73 16.45 -8.78
N ILE A 184 -15.76 15.69 -7.68
CA ILE A 184 -15.52 16.20 -6.32
C ILE A 184 -14.15 16.89 -6.25
N PHE A 185 -13.08 16.19 -6.61
CA PHE A 185 -11.73 16.73 -6.49
C PHE A 185 -11.46 17.88 -7.47
N THR A 186 -12.07 17.83 -8.66
CA THR A 186 -12.06 18.96 -9.61
C THR A 186 -12.74 20.20 -9.00
N ARG A 187 -13.92 20.04 -8.40
CA ARG A 187 -14.66 21.14 -7.74
C ARG A 187 -13.96 21.68 -6.49
N LEU A 188 -13.17 20.85 -5.82
CA LEU A 188 -12.30 21.26 -4.72
C LEU A 188 -11.03 21.99 -5.19
N GLY A 189 -10.77 22.02 -6.51
CA GLY A 189 -9.61 22.70 -7.10
C GLY A 189 -8.29 21.98 -6.83
N LEU A 190 -8.31 20.66 -6.69
CA LEU A 190 -7.13 19.85 -6.40
C LEU A 190 -6.46 19.41 -7.70
N GLU A 191 -5.13 19.34 -7.68
CA GLU A 191 -4.35 18.62 -8.69
C GLU A 191 -4.25 17.17 -8.25
N PHE A 192 -4.96 16.27 -8.93
CA PHE A 192 -5.05 14.88 -8.55
C PHE A 192 -4.96 13.94 -9.75
N ARG A 193 -4.64 12.67 -9.48
CA ARG A 193 -4.74 11.58 -10.44
C ARG A 193 -5.43 10.39 -9.81
N ALA A 194 -6.23 9.69 -10.59
CA ALA A 194 -6.67 8.35 -10.22
C ALA A 194 -5.61 7.34 -10.67
N VAL A 195 -5.20 6.46 -9.76
CA VAL A 195 -4.11 5.51 -9.97
C VAL A 195 -4.59 4.11 -9.62
N ALA A 196 -4.23 3.11 -10.42
CA ALA A 196 -4.54 1.72 -10.10
C ALA A 196 -3.82 1.32 -8.80
N ALA A 197 -4.52 0.65 -7.90
CA ALA A 197 -4.03 0.38 -6.55
C ALA A 197 -4.27 -1.07 -6.11
N ASP A 198 -3.61 -1.47 -5.01
CA ASP A 198 -3.94 -2.71 -4.34
C ASP A 198 -5.27 -2.59 -3.60
N SER A 199 -5.95 -3.70 -3.35
CA SER A 199 -7.22 -3.69 -2.58
C SER A 199 -7.00 -3.82 -1.07
N GLY A 200 -5.78 -4.16 -0.63
CA GLY A 200 -5.42 -4.32 0.77
C GLY A 200 -6.32 -5.29 1.54
N GLU A 201 -6.49 -5.02 2.84
CA GLU A 201 -7.32 -5.80 3.76
C GLU A 201 -8.83 -5.59 3.58
N ILE A 202 -9.25 -4.63 2.74
CA ILE A 202 -10.65 -4.46 2.36
C ILE A 202 -11.07 -5.57 1.37
N GLY A 203 -10.12 -6.15 0.63
CA GLY A 203 -10.35 -7.23 -0.32
C GLY A 203 -10.95 -6.78 -1.66
N GLY A 204 -11.16 -7.73 -2.58
CA GLY A 204 -11.67 -7.45 -3.92
C GLY A 204 -10.59 -7.33 -5.02
N THR A 205 -11.01 -7.14 -6.27
CA THR A 205 -10.10 -7.08 -7.44
C THR A 205 -10.41 -5.88 -8.32
N GLY A 206 -9.44 -4.99 -8.52
CA GLY A 206 -9.62 -3.75 -9.28
C GLY A 206 -10.03 -2.61 -8.36
N SER A 207 -9.06 -1.78 -8.00
CA SER A 207 -9.26 -0.59 -7.19
C SER A 207 -8.52 0.60 -7.80
N HIS A 208 -9.00 1.81 -7.51
CA HIS A 208 -8.33 3.05 -7.88
C HIS A 208 -8.26 3.97 -6.67
N GLU A 209 -7.05 4.42 -6.36
CA GLU A 209 -6.78 5.51 -5.43
C GLU A 209 -6.84 6.84 -6.16
N PHE A 210 -7.39 7.86 -5.52
CA PHE A 210 -7.35 9.24 -5.95
C PHE A 210 -6.29 9.96 -5.14
N GLN A 211 -5.23 10.36 -5.82
CA GLN A 211 -4.01 10.86 -5.23
C GLN A 211 -3.83 12.34 -5.57
N VAL A 212 -3.79 13.20 -4.55
CA VAL A 212 -3.40 14.62 -4.74
C VAL A 212 -1.89 14.68 -4.87
N ILE A 213 -1.41 15.29 -5.95
CA ILE A 213 0.03 15.38 -6.23
C ILE A 213 0.67 16.38 -5.28
N ALA A 214 1.53 15.89 -4.39
CA ALA A 214 2.20 16.70 -3.39
C ALA A 214 3.50 16.04 -2.94
N SER A 215 4.59 16.81 -2.87
CA SER A 215 5.88 16.30 -2.39
C SER A 215 5.85 15.75 -0.96
N SER A 216 4.87 16.18 -0.15
CA SER A 216 4.62 15.68 1.20
C SER A 216 3.78 14.41 1.26
N GLY A 217 3.36 13.87 0.11
CA GLY A 217 2.62 12.63 0.02
C GLY A 217 3.38 11.43 0.60
N GLU A 218 2.66 10.49 1.21
CA GLU A 218 3.24 9.25 1.73
C GLU A 218 3.36 8.18 0.64
N ASP A 219 2.52 8.25 -0.39
CA ASP A 219 2.46 7.27 -1.47
C ASP A 219 3.40 7.66 -2.60
N ALA A 220 4.04 6.65 -3.20
CA ALA A 220 4.78 6.79 -4.44
C ALA A 220 3.91 6.30 -5.59
N ILE A 221 3.80 7.11 -6.65
CA ILE A 221 2.96 6.83 -7.81
C ILE A 221 3.88 6.74 -9.02
N ALA A 222 3.77 5.64 -9.77
CA ALA A 222 4.38 5.51 -11.08
C ALA A 222 3.37 5.93 -12.15
N TYR A 223 3.76 6.81 -13.07
CA TYR A 223 2.90 7.25 -14.16
C TYR A 223 3.68 7.45 -15.46
N SER A 224 3.02 7.29 -16.61
CA SER A 224 3.59 7.66 -17.91
C SER A 224 3.15 9.07 -18.30
N ARG A 225 4.04 9.82 -18.95
CA ARG A 225 3.68 11.10 -19.59
C ARG A 225 3.08 10.91 -20.98
N ASP A 226 3.38 9.80 -21.63
CA ASP A 226 2.99 9.50 -23.01
C ASP A 226 1.65 8.75 -23.09
N SER A 227 1.04 8.44 -21.94
CA SER A 227 -0.25 7.76 -21.83
C SER A 227 -1.01 8.13 -20.55
N GLY A 228 -2.20 7.54 -20.37
CA GLY A 228 -2.99 7.64 -19.14
C GLY A 228 -2.58 6.67 -18.03
N TYR A 229 -1.48 5.92 -18.19
CA TYR A 229 -1.04 4.94 -17.19
C TYR A 229 -0.63 5.65 -15.89
N ALA A 230 -1.22 5.21 -14.78
CA ALA A 230 -0.80 5.56 -13.44
C ALA A 230 -1.16 4.45 -12.45
N ALA A 231 -0.22 4.08 -11.59
CA ALA A 231 -0.41 3.06 -10.56
C ALA A 231 0.35 3.44 -9.28
N ASN A 232 -0.18 3.01 -8.14
CA ASN A 232 0.59 3.01 -6.90
C ASN A 232 1.84 2.14 -7.07
N MET A 233 2.97 2.54 -6.50
CA MET A 233 4.24 1.80 -6.53
C MET A 233 4.09 0.32 -6.13
N GLU A 234 3.18 0.04 -5.18
CA GLU A 234 2.87 -1.30 -4.72
C GLU A 234 2.29 -2.21 -5.82
N LEU A 235 1.61 -1.62 -6.82
CA LEU A 235 0.99 -2.35 -7.95
C LEU A 235 1.74 -2.17 -9.28
N ALA A 236 2.45 -1.06 -9.48
CA ALA A 236 3.05 -0.69 -10.76
C ALA A 236 3.94 -1.81 -11.32
N GLU A 237 3.58 -2.37 -12.48
CA GLU A 237 4.28 -3.53 -13.04
C GLU A 237 5.69 -3.17 -13.49
N ALA A 238 6.66 -3.98 -13.08
CA ALA A 238 8.02 -3.94 -13.62
C ALA A 238 8.09 -4.87 -14.84
N VAL A 239 8.10 -4.29 -16.04
CA VAL A 239 8.15 -5.04 -17.30
C VAL A 239 9.44 -5.86 -17.37
N ALA A 240 9.33 -7.11 -17.83
CA ALA A 240 10.49 -7.97 -18.03
C ALA A 240 11.44 -7.36 -19.07
N PRO A 241 12.78 -7.43 -18.86
CA PRO A 241 13.73 -7.12 -19.92
C PRO A 241 13.45 -8.00 -21.13
N GLY A 242 13.35 -7.41 -22.32
CA GLY A 242 13.05 -8.16 -23.56
C GLY A 242 14.24 -8.98 -24.11
N ALA A 243 15.41 -8.93 -23.47
CA ALA A 243 16.60 -9.64 -23.89
C ALA A 243 16.80 -10.91 -23.05
N GLU A 244 17.15 -12.01 -23.73
CA GLU A 244 17.66 -13.21 -23.05
C GLU A 244 18.99 -12.88 -22.34
N PRO A 245 19.34 -13.60 -21.25
CA PRO A 245 20.65 -13.48 -20.63
C PRO A 245 21.76 -13.62 -21.68
N ALA A 246 22.75 -12.73 -21.66
CA ALA A 246 23.91 -12.90 -22.50
C ALA A 246 24.63 -14.22 -22.15
N ALA A 247 25.32 -14.80 -23.13
CA ALA A 247 26.10 -16.00 -22.89
C ALA A 247 27.18 -15.74 -21.82
N PRO A 248 27.47 -16.71 -20.93
CA PRO A 248 28.49 -16.55 -19.89
C PRO A 248 29.84 -16.15 -20.47
N ALA A 249 30.36 -14.98 -20.11
CA ALA A 249 31.66 -14.48 -20.55
C ALA A 249 32.74 -14.59 -19.47
N GLU A 250 32.34 -14.72 -18.19
CA GLU A 250 33.25 -14.79 -17.06
C GLU A 250 33.10 -16.14 -16.32
N ALA A 251 34.22 -16.70 -15.85
CA ALA A 251 34.19 -17.84 -14.96
C ALA A 251 33.78 -17.41 -13.54
N MET A 252 32.98 -18.22 -12.85
CA MET A 252 32.60 -17.95 -11.47
C MET A 252 33.85 -17.89 -10.57
N LYS A 253 34.04 -16.78 -9.86
CA LYS A 253 35.17 -16.56 -8.96
C LYS A 253 34.73 -15.98 -7.64
N LYS A 254 35.32 -16.50 -6.56
CA LYS A 254 35.17 -15.94 -5.22
C LYS A 254 36.11 -14.74 -5.05
N ALA A 255 35.57 -13.61 -4.63
CA ALA A 255 36.27 -12.35 -4.39
C ALA A 255 36.13 -11.94 -2.92
N ALA A 256 37.23 -11.50 -2.31
CA ALA A 256 37.22 -11.00 -0.93
C ALA A 256 36.64 -9.58 -0.88
N THR A 257 35.66 -9.37 -0.01
CA THR A 257 34.92 -8.12 0.21
C THR A 257 34.76 -7.86 1.72
N PRO A 258 35.86 -7.72 2.48
CA PRO A 258 35.79 -7.61 3.94
C PRO A 258 35.08 -6.32 4.38
N GLY A 259 34.10 -6.45 5.28
CA GLY A 259 33.32 -5.32 5.80
C GLY A 259 32.45 -4.61 4.77
N LYS A 260 32.05 -5.31 3.70
CA LYS A 260 31.11 -4.84 2.68
C LYS A 260 29.87 -5.71 2.73
N HIS A 261 28.73 -5.09 3.01
CA HIS A 261 27.47 -5.80 3.27
C HIS A 261 26.34 -5.36 2.33
N THR A 262 26.42 -4.14 1.77
CA THR A 262 25.43 -3.67 0.79
C THR A 262 25.89 -3.89 -0.64
N CYS A 263 24.94 -3.98 -1.57
CA CYS A 263 25.26 -4.10 -2.99
C CYS A 263 26.05 -2.89 -3.51
N GLU A 264 25.74 -1.70 -3.00
CA GLU A 264 26.43 -0.46 -3.32
C GLU A 264 27.91 -0.51 -2.87
N GLU A 265 28.16 -0.94 -1.64
CA GLU A 265 29.52 -1.11 -1.11
C GLU A 265 30.33 -2.15 -1.88
N VAL A 266 29.70 -3.27 -2.25
CA VAL A 266 30.34 -4.36 -3.00
C VAL A 266 30.63 -3.93 -4.44
N ALA A 267 29.67 -3.28 -5.10
CA ALA A 267 29.82 -2.76 -6.45
C ALA A 267 30.98 -1.74 -6.52
N GLU A 268 31.01 -0.77 -5.60
CA GLU A 268 32.08 0.21 -5.52
C GLU A 268 33.45 -0.44 -5.27
N TYR A 269 33.52 -1.35 -4.29
CA TYR A 269 34.76 -2.01 -3.89
C TYR A 269 35.34 -2.90 -5.01
N LEU A 270 34.49 -3.68 -5.68
CA LEU A 270 34.88 -4.56 -6.79
C LEU A 270 34.96 -3.83 -8.13
N LYS A 271 34.63 -2.53 -8.17
CA LYS A 271 34.56 -1.70 -9.40
C LYS A 271 33.64 -2.29 -10.46
N LEU A 272 32.49 -2.80 -10.02
CA LEU A 272 31.43 -3.32 -10.87
C LEU A 272 30.28 -2.31 -10.96
N PRO A 273 29.57 -2.24 -12.09
CA PRO A 273 28.27 -1.58 -12.15
C PRO A 273 27.30 -2.19 -11.12
N ILE A 274 26.47 -1.38 -10.48
CA ILE A 274 25.51 -1.84 -9.47
C ILE A 274 24.52 -2.85 -10.06
N GLU A 275 24.21 -2.72 -11.35
CA GLU A 275 23.34 -3.59 -12.13
C GLU A 275 23.91 -5.01 -12.27
N ARG A 276 25.21 -5.22 -12.02
CA ARG A 276 25.80 -6.56 -11.97
C ARG A 276 25.64 -7.24 -10.62
N THR A 277 25.21 -6.53 -9.59
CA THR A 277 25.05 -7.12 -8.24
C THR A 277 23.61 -7.60 -8.00
N VAL A 278 23.44 -8.58 -7.12
CA VAL A 278 22.14 -9.16 -6.77
C VAL A 278 21.98 -9.17 -5.25
N LYS A 279 20.85 -8.63 -4.77
CA LYS A 279 20.42 -8.70 -3.36
C LYS A 279 19.71 -10.03 -3.13
N SER A 280 20.13 -10.75 -2.09
CA SER A 280 19.45 -11.95 -1.61
C SER A 280 18.68 -11.66 -0.33
N ILE A 281 17.37 -11.85 -0.37
CA ILE A 281 16.44 -11.60 0.73
C ILE A 281 15.79 -12.91 1.10
N VAL A 282 15.76 -13.27 2.39
CA VAL A 282 15.18 -14.55 2.83
C VAL A 282 13.87 -14.29 3.56
N VAL A 283 12.84 -15.03 3.18
CA VAL A 283 11.53 -15.00 3.81
C VAL A 283 11.14 -16.37 4.34
N MET A 284 10.34 -16.37 5.38
CA MET A 284 9.81 -17.54 6.06
C MET A 284 8.29 -17.55 5.94
N ARG A 285 7.74 -18.61 5.39
CA ARG A 285 6.30 -18.88 5.35
C ARG A 285 5.94 -19.90 6.43
N PRO A 286 5.09 -19.55 7.41
CA PRO A 286 4.58 -20.52 8.37
C PRO A 286 3.83 -21.65 7.67
N ARG A 287 4.06 -22.90 8.09
CA ARG A 287 3.30 -24.07 7.63
C ARG A 287 2.59 -24.72 8.80
N GLU A 288 1.30 -25.01 8.64
CA GLU A 288 0.55 -25.78 9.64
C GLU A 288 1.10 -27.21 9.72
N GLY A 289 1.46 -27.65 10.93
CA GLY A 289 1.91 -29.02 11.19
C GLY A 289 3.33 -29.36 10.69
N GLY A 290 4.16 -28.38 10.34
CA GLY A 290 5.52 -28.60 9.85
C GLY A 290 6.48 -27.45 10.13
N ALA A 291 7.72 -27.58 9.65
CA ALA A 291 8.70 -26.51 9.72
C ALA A 291 8.34 -25.39 8.72
N ASP A 292 8.53 -24.13 9.14
CA ASP A 292 8.40 -22.96 8.27
C ASP A 292 9.19 -23.17 6.98
N GLU A 293 8.58 -22.82 5.86
CA GLU A 293 9.22 -22.88 4.54
C GLU A 293 10.09 -21.65 4.32
N MET A 294 11.37 -21.89 4.01
CA MET A 294 12.35 -20.83 3.72
C MET A 294 12.44 -20.63 2.20
N THR A 295 12.33 -19.39 1.76
CA THR A 295 12.44 -19.00 0.34
C THR A 295 13.41 -17.83 0.20
N MET A 296 14.27 -17.85 -0.83
CA MET A 296 15.15 -16.73 -1.17
C MET A 296 14.57 -15.94 -2.35
N LEU A 297 14.41 -14.64 -2.15
CA LEU A 297 13.98 -13.67 -3.15
C LEU A 297 15.20 -12.91 -3.66
N LEU A 298 15.34 -12.80 -4.97
CA LEU A 298 16.48 -12.12 -5.62
C LEU A 298 16.02 -10.88 -6.39
N VAL A 299 16.59 -9.74 -6.08
CA VAL A 299 16.41 -8.48 -6.83
C VAL A 299 17.77 -7.90 -7.22
N ARG A 300 17.85 -7.16 -8.32
CA ARG A 300 19.11 -6.53 -8.76
C ARG A 300 19.57 -5.47 -7.75
N GLY A 301 20.86 -5.21 -7.68
CA GLY A 301 21.48 -4.33 -6.68
C GLY A 301 20.90 -2.91 -6.60
N ASP A 302 20.46 -2.37 -7.73
CA ASP A 302 19.83 -1.06 -7.86
C ASP A 302 18.31 -1.08 -7.64
N HIS A 303 17.72 -2.26 -7.45
CA HIS A 303 16.30 -2.45 -7.21
C HIS A 303 16.00 -2.74 -5.73
N MET A 304 14.73 -2.56 -5.37
CA MET A 304 14.19 -2.85 -4.05
C MET A 304 13.04 -3.85 -4.17
N LEU A 305 12.94 -4.77 -3.22
CA LEU A 305 11.83 -5.70 -3.12
C LEU A 305 10.52 -4.93 -2.93
N ASN A 306 9.50 -5.30 -3.69
CA ASN A 306 8.14 -4.90 -3.46
C ASN A 306 7.44 -6.02 -2.67
N GLU A 307 7.21 -5.76 -1.38
CA GLU A 307 6.63 -6.74 -0.46
C GLU A 307 5.20 -7.13 -0.89
N VAL A 308 4.39 -6.16 -1.33
CA VAL A 308 3.02 -6.41 -1.79
C VAL A 308 3.02 -7.36 -2.98
N LYS A 309 3.86 -7.14 -3.99
CA LYS A 309 4.02 -8.05 -5.12
C LYS A 309 4.53 -9.42 -4.69
N ALA A 310 5.49 -9.48 -3.76
CA ALA A 310 5.97 -10.75 -3.22
C ALA A 310 4.82 -11.56 -2.60
N THR A 311 3.88 -10.93 -1.88
CA THR A 311 2.71 -11.66 -1.33
C THR A 311 1.79 -12.27 -2.39
N LYS A 312 1.83 -11.77 -3.64
CA LYS A 312 1.05 -12.29 -4.77
C LYS A 312 1.72 -13.47 -5.46
N VAL A 313 2.97 -13.77 -5.12
CA VAL A 313 3.66 -14.95 -5.63
C VAL A 313 3.04 -16.21 -5.02
N LYS A 314 2.77 -17.19 -5.89
CA LYS A 314 2.09 -18.43 -5.52
C LYS A 314 2.79 -19.09 -4.34
N ASP A 315 2.01 -19.53 -3.35
CA ASP A 315 2.53 -20.25 -2.19
C ASP A 315 3.58 -19.47 -1.37
N LEU A 316 3.57 -18.13 -1.40
CA LEU A 316 4.45 -17.30 -0.56
C LEU A 316 3.72 -16.63 0.62
N LYS A 317 2.46 -16.19 0.47
CA LYS A 317 1.68 -15.57 1.56
C LYS A 317 1.12 -16.62 2.54
N PRO A 318 1.09 -16.36 3.86
CA PRO A 318 1.75 -15.25 4.56
C PRO A 318 3.26 -15.49 4.69
N PHE A 319 4.08 -14.44 4.70
CA PHE A 319 5.51 -14.55 5.00
C PHE A 319 5.96 -13.46 5.98
N ARG A 320 7.10 -13.71 6.62
CA ARG A 320 7.91 -12.73 7.34
C ARG A 320 9.35 -12.77 6.84
N PHE A 321 10.12 -11.72 7.05
CA PHE A 321 11.56 -11.79 6.84
C PHE A 321 12.21 -12.79 7.81
N ALA A 322 13.17 -13.55 7.31
CA ALA A 322 13.96 -14.46 8.15
C ALA A 322 14.86 -13.65 9.09
N THR A 323 15.03 -14.14 10.31
CA THR A 323 16.01 -13.58 11.24
C THR A 323 17.43 -14.05 10.91
N ASP A 324 18.44 -13.28 11.31
CA ASP A 324 19.85 -13.67 11.15
C ASP A 324 20.16 -15.05 11.72
N ALA A 325 19.52 -15.41 12.85
CA ALA A 325 19.68 -16.71 13.49
C ALA A 325 19.16 -17.85 12.60
N GLU A 326 18.00 -17.66 11.95
CA GLU A 326 17.42 -18.65 11.04
C GLU A 326 18.24 -18.80 9.76
N ILE A 327 18.73 -17.68 9.21
CA ILE A 327 19.61 -17.68 8.02
C ILE A 327 20.89 -18.44 8.34
N ARG A 328 21.55 -18.14 9.46
CA ARG A 328 22.76 -18.86 9.88
C ARG A 328 22.50 -20.35 10.13
N ALA A 329 21.38 -20.68 10.77
CA ALA A 329 21.05 -22.07 11.09
C ALA A 329 20.75 -22.93 9.85
N ARG A 330 20.10 -22.37 8.82
CA ARG A 330 19.67 -23.15 7.64
C ARG A 330 20.57 -23.01 6.43
N LEU A 331 21.17 -21.84 6.23
CA LEU A 331 21.98 -21.53 5.05
C LEU A 331 23.48 -21.44 5.38
N ASN A 332 23.87 -21.51 6.65
CA ASN A 332 25.26 -21.36 7.09
C ASN A 332 25.95 -20.11 6.50
N ALA A 333 25.17 -19.05 6.29
CA ALA A 333 25.60 -17.84 5.60
C ALA A 333 25.37 -16.62 6.51
N PRO A 334 26.33 -15.67 6.57
CA PRO A 334 26.11 -14.44 7.29
C PRO A 334 25.30 -13.42 6.46
N PRO A 335 24.50 -12.57 7.12
CA PRO A 335 23.89 -11.40 6.48
C PRO A 335 24.95 -10.53 5.78
N GLY A 336 24.64 -10.03 4.59
CA GLY A 336 25.57 -9.22 3.79
C GLY A 336 26.61 -10.00 2.98
N SER A 337 26.67 -11.34 3.10
CA SER A 337 27.42 -12.20 2.17
C SER A 337 26.62 -13.43 1.73
N LEU A 338 25.29 -13.36 1.87
CA LEU A 338 24.34 -14.38 1.45
C LEU A 338 24.14 -14.38 -0.08
N GLY A 339 24.06 -15.56 -0.68
CA GLY A 339 23.72 -15.72 -2.09
C GLY A 339 23.06 -17.07 -2.42
N PRO A 340 22.50 -17.22 -3.63
CA PRO A 340 21.73 -18.40 -4.02
C PRO A 340 22.57 -19.63 -4.38
N VAL A 341 23.88 -19.47 -4.60
CA VAL A 341 24.76 -20.56 -5.05
C VAL A 341 25.07 -21.53 -3.89
N GLY A 342 24.92 -22.83 -4.13
CA GLY A 342 25.29 -23.87 -3.16
C GLY A 342 24.18 -24.31 -2.19
N HIS A 343 22.97 -23.76 -2.31
CA HIS A 343 21.81 -24.14 -1.49
C HIS A 343 20.88 -25.12 -2.21
N ALA A 344 21.22 -26.41 -2.22
CA ALA A 344 20.38 -27.43 -2.83
C ALA A 344 19.02 -27.54 -2.10
N GLY A 345 17.92 -27.49 -2.86
CA GLY A 345 16.56 -27.63 -2.32
C GLY A 345 15.95 -26.35 -1.74
N LEU A 346 16.68 -25.23 -1.71
CA LEU A 346 16.12 -23.93 -1.37
C LEU A 346 15.27 -23.42 -2.54
N ARG A 347 14.02 -23.02 -2.27
CA ARG A 347 13.20 -22.33 -3.26
C ARG A 347 13.78 -20.94 -3.51
N VAL A 348 14.10 -20.64 -4.77
CA VAL A 348 14.64 -19.35 -5.21
C VAL A 348 13.67 -18.71 -6.19
N ILE A 349 13.25 -17.48 -5.87
CA ILE A 349 12.39 -16.65 -6.70
C ILE A 349 13.20 -15.44 -7.12
N ALA A 350 13.41 -15.25 -8.41
CA ALA A 350 14.15 -14.12 -8.95
C ALA A 350 13.20 -13.13 -9.61
N ASP A 351 13.47 -11.84 -9.39
CA ASP A 351 12.87 -10.79 -10.20
C ASP A 351 13.19 -11.01 -11.68
N ARG A 352 12.25 -10.63 -12.54
CA ARG A 352 12.41 -10.68 -14.01
C ARG A 352 13.75 -10.09 -14.49
N THR A 353 14.22 -9.02 -13.84
CA THR A 353 15.50 -8.41 -14.19
C THR A 353 16.70 -9.27 -13.81
N VAL A 354 16.65 -9.99 -12.68
CA VAL A 354 17.73 -10.89 -12.24
C VAL A 354 17.74 -12.18 -13.05
N ALA A 355 16.57 -12.71 -13.41
CA ALA A 355 16.46 -13.86 -14.29
C ALA A 355 17.10 -13.61 -15.67
N ALA A 356 17.11 -12.35 -16.12
CA ALA A 356 17.73 -11.92 -17.37
C ALA A 356 19.24 -11.59 -17.25
N MET A 357 19.84 -11.69 -16.07
CA MET A 357 21.25 -11.35 -15.85
C MET A 357 22.21 -12.48 -16.23
N SER A 358 23.41 -12.10 -16.66
CA SER A 358 24.57 -12.96 -16.85
C SER A 358 25.78 -12.37 -16.13
N ASP A 359 26.76 -13.22 -15.82
CA ASP A 359 28.01 -12.85 -15.14
C ASP A 359 27.80 -11.96 -13.89
N PHE A 360 26.77 -12.24 -13.10
CA PHE A 360 26.41 -11.37 -11.98
C PHE A 360 27.24 -11.64 -10.72
N CYS A 361 27.12 -10.73 -9.77
CA CYS A 361 27.77 -10.74 -8.47
C CYS A 361 26.73 -10.96 -7.37
N THR A 362 26.99 -11.89 -6.46
CA THR A 362 26.11 -12.23 -5.32
C THR A 362 26.95 -12.68 -4.13
N GLY A 363 26.40 -12.71 -2.93
CA GLY A 363 27.14 -13.21 -1.76
C GLY A 363 27.64 -14.66 -1.93
N ALA A 364 28.79 -14.98 -1.33
CA ALA A 364 29.42 -16.30 -1.44
C ALA A 364 28.97 -17.31 -0.37
N ASN A 365 28.00 -16.94 0.48
CA ASN A 365 27.61 -17.67 1.69
C ASN A 365 28.74 -17.80 2.71
N GLU A 366 29.72 -16.90 2.66
CA GLU A 366 30.87 -16.86 3.56
C GLU A 366 31.19 -15.40 3.91
N GLU A 367 31.47 -15.14 5.20
CA GLU A 367 31.71 -13.78 5.72
C GLU A 367 32.80 -13.05 4.94
N GLY A 368 32.45 -11.87 4.42
CA GLY A 368 33.41 -11.03 3.71
C GLY A 368 33.80 -11.57 2.33
N PHE A 369 32.97 -12.40 1.71
CA PHE A 369 33.19 -12.87 0.33
C PHE A 369 31.94 -12.78 -0.54
N HIS A 370 32.17 -12.49 -1.82
CA HIS A 370 31.16 -12.52 -2.88
C HIS A 370 31.63 -13.41 -4.04
N LEU A 371 30.69 -13.95 -4.80
CA LEU A 371 30.92 -14.62 -6.07
C LEU A 371 30.69 -13.62 -7.19
N THR A 372 31.58 -13.60 -8.17
CA THR A 372 31.52 -12.79 -9.40
C THR A 372 31.46 -13.71 -10.61
N GLY A 373 30.90 -13.23 -11.72
CA GLY A 373 30.78 -14.02 -12.94
C GLY A 373 29.77 -15.16 -12.82
N VAL A 374 28.77 -15.06 -11.94
CA VAL A 374 27.77 -16.11 -11.72
C VAL A 374 26.76 -16.15 -12.87
N ASN A 375 26.38 -17.35 -13.30
CA ASN A 375 25.45 -17.55 -14.41
C ASN A 375 24.42 -18.65 -14.11
N TRP A 376 23.17 -18.37 -14.47
CA TRP A 376 22.07 -19.34 -14.46
C TRP A 376 22.38 -20.57 -15.33
N GLY A 377 21.92 -21.74 -14.90
CA GLY A 377 22.16 -23.04 -15.55
C GLY A 377 23.57 -23.61 -15.34
N ARG A 378 24.61 -22.77 -15.34
CA ARG A 378 26.00 -23.20 -15.11
C ARG A 378 26.34 -23.36 -13.63
N ASP A 379 26.08 -22.33 -12.84
CA ASP A 379 26.51 -22.28 -11.43
C ASP A 379 25.36 -22.55 -10.44
N LEU A 380 24.13 -22.33 -10.89
CA LEU A 380 22.90 -22.52 -10.12
C LEU A 380 21.70 -22.78 -11.05
N ALA A 381 20.68 -23.47 -10.55
CA ALA A 381 19.48 -23.79 -11.34
C ALA A 381 18.70 -22.53 -11.74
N GLN A 382 17.92 -22.62 -12.82
CA GLN A 382 17.00 -21.56 -13.21
C GLN A 382 15.98 -21.29 -12.08
N PRO A 383 15.67 -20.02 -11.76
CA PRO A 383 14.80 -19.67 -10.66
C PRO A 383 13.32 -19.73 -11.06
N GLU A 384 12.43 -19.70 -10.08
CA GLU A 384 11.06 -19.24 -10.31
C GLU A 384 11.11 -17.74 -10.62
N VAL A 385 10.46 -17.29 -11.70
CA VAL A 385 10.52 -15.89 -12.14
C VAL A 385 9.21 -15.19 -11.80
N ALA A 386 9.30 -14.04 -11.13
CA ALA A 386 8.15 -13.21 -10.77
C ALA A 386 8.49 -11.71 -10.86
N ASP A 387 7.48 -10.85 -11.00
CA ASP A 387 7.64 -9.41 -10.73
C ASP A 387 7.58 -9.20 -9.22
N ILE A 388 8.73 -8.93 -8.60
CA ILE A 388 8.85 -8.75 -7.15
C ILE A 388 9.60 -7.47 -6.79
N ARG A 389 9.85 -6.57 -7.74
CA ARG A 389 10.55 -5.31 -7.49
C ARG A 389 9.64 -4.09 -7.57
N ASN A 390 10.05 -3.02 -6.93
CA ASN A 390 9.52 -1.68 -7.22
C ASN A 390 10.03 -1.21 -8.60
N VAL A 391 9.18 -0.46 -9.30
CA VAL A 391 9.60 0.26 -10.51
C VAL A 391 10.50 1.44 -10.14
N VAL A 392 11.36 1.83 -11.06
CA VAL A 392 12.23 3.00 -10.92
C VAL A 392 11.93 4.01 -12.04
N SER A 393 12.24 5.29 -11.81
CA SER A 393 12.06 6.31 -12.83
C SER A 393 12.89 5.96 -14.07
N GLY A 394 12.25 6.01 -15.24
CA GLY A 394 12.86 5.61 -16.51
C GLY A 394 12.58 4.16 -16.95
N ASP A 395 11.98 3.32 -16.09
CA ASP A 395 11.46 2.01 -16.50
C ASP A 395 10.46 2.16 -17.66
N PRO A 396 10.39 1.19 -18.58
CA PRO A 396 9.38 1.20 -19.64
C PRO A 396 7.97 1.10 -19.02
N SER A 397 7.04 1.90 -19.54
CA SER A 397 5.64 1.81 -19.13
C SER A 397 5.05 0.45 -19.53
N PRO A 398 4.27 -0.23 -18.66
CA PRO A 398 3.72 -1.55 -18.95
C PRO A 398 2.63 -1.56 -20.02
N ASP A 399 2.08 -0.39 -20.37
CA ASP A 399 1.19 -0.23 -21.52
C ASP A 399 1.94 -0.06 -22.86
N GLY A 400 3.28 -0.17 -22.84
CA GLY A 400 4.16 -0.05 -24.00
C GLY A 400 4.35 1.39 -24.50
N LYS A 401 3.85 2.40 -23.78
CA LYS A 401 3.88 3.81 -24.20
C LYS A 401 4.72 4.65 -23.24
N GLY A 402 5.94 4.94 -23.66
CA GLY A 402 6.85 5.82 -22.94
C GLY A 402 7.54 5.15 -21.75
N LYS A 403 7.94 5.98 -20.80
CA LYS A 403 8.64 5.58 -19.58
C LYS A 403 7.89 6.06 -18.34
N LEU A 404 8.11 5.36 -17.23
CA LEU A 404 7.55 5.70 -15.94
C LEU A 404 8.33 6.85 -15.29
N GLU A 405 7.58 7.79 -14.74
CA GLU A 405 8.06 8.78 -13.79
C GLU A 405 7.43 8.50 -12.42
N ILE A 406 8.12 8.94 -11.36
CA ILE A 406 7.66 8.74 -9.98
C ILE A 406 7.28 10.10 -9.38
N ALA A 407 6.06 10.20 -8.87
CA ALA A 407 5.57 11.33 -8.08
C ALA A 407 5.17 10.88 -6.68
N ARG A 408 5.00 11.86 -5.79
CA ARG A 408 4.45 11.65 -4.44
C ARG A 408 3.00 12.10 -4.40
N GLY A 409 2.17 11.30 -3.74
CA GLY A 409 0.73 11.52 -3.65
C GLY A 409 0.20 11.44 -2.21
N ILE A 410 -0.84 12.21 -1.94
CA ILE A 410 -1.68 12.07 -0.75
C ILE A 410 -2.96 11.38 -1.19
N GLU A 411 -3.22 10.18 -0.70
CA GLU A 411 -4.48 9.49 -0.93
C GLU A 411 -5.63 10.31 -0.31
N VAL A 412 -6.57 10.75 -1.14
CA VAL A 412 -7.77 11.50 -0.73
C VAL A 412 -9.07 10.75 -0.98
N GLY A 413 -8.99 9.56 -1.58
CA GLY A 413 -10.13 8.68 -1.76
C GLY A 413 -9.73 7.39 -2.48
N HIS A 414 -10.52 6.34 -2.27
CA HIS A 414 -10.31 5.03 -2.88
C HIS A 414 -11.66 4.46 -3.31
N VAL A 415 -11.69 3.79 -4.46
CA VAL A 415 -12.84 3.02 -4.95
C VAL A 415 -12.43 1.56 -5.21
N PHE A 416 -13.24 0.62 -4.74
CA PHE A 416 -12.94 -0.82 -4.76
C PHE A 416 -14.04 -1.62 -5.45
N GLN A 417 -13.66 -2.77 -6.02
CA GLN A 417 -14.59 -3.81 -6.48
C GLN A 417 -14.56 -5.02 -5.53
N LEU A 418 -15.39 -4.98 -4.49
CA LEU A 418 -15.39 -5.97 -3.38
C LEU A 418 -16.04 -7.31 -3.74
N ARG A 419 -16.87 -7.32 -4.80
CA ARG A 419 -17.59 -8.51 -5.28
C ARG A 419 -18.43 -9.13 -4.15
N THR A 420 -18.15 -10.38 -3.79
CA THR A 420 -18.93 -11.18 -2.82
C THR A 420 -18.08 -11.56 -1.60
N ALA A 421 -17.12 -10.70 -1.22
CA ALA A 421 -16.20 -10.98 -0.11
C ALA A 421 -16.86 -10.87 1.28
N TYR A 422 -17.89 -10.03 1.38
CA TYR A 422 -18.73 -9.79 2.55
C TYR A 422 -20.11 -10.38 2.29
#